data_AF-A0A2J6NQ27-F1
#
_entry.id   AF-A0A2J6NQ27-F1
#
_cell.length_a   1.000
_cell.length_b   1.000
_cell.length_c   1.000
_cell.angle_alpha   90.00
_cell.angle_beta   90.00
_cell.angle_gamma   90.00
#
_symmetry.space_group_name_H-M   'P 1'
#
loop_
_entity.id
_entity.type
_entity.pdbx_description
1 polymer ?
#
loop_
_entity_poly.entity_id
_entity_poly.type
_entity_poly.pdbx_seq_one_letter_code
_entity_poly.pdbx_strand_id
1 'polypeptide(L)'
;MTENKFHSGIDYSLRILQDNWQPTLVFWLGFRPLTLDELHQLVPKLSGDDLKAELAKLQNLRIANPVKDTDNCYSLTEDGDDFRQLMISLRIWGKQQMNDDENKVSPLIVEPEADAKLSELIKYNKFLREYINYDE
;
A
#
# COMPACT_ATOMS: atom_id res chain seq x y z
N MET A 1 -24.98 -3.63 8.92
CA MET A 1 -23.68 -4.31 9.14
C MET A 1 -23.83 -5.73 8.62
N THR A 2 -23.47 -5.97 7.36
CA THR A 2 -23.34 -7.34 6.84
C THR A 2 -22.02 -7.89 7.34
N GLU A 3 -22.08 -8.92 8.20
CA GLU A 3 -20.90 -9.67 8.64
C GLU A 3 -20.23 -10.27 7.40
N ASN A 4 -19.16 -9.64 6.89
CA ASN A 4 -18.22 -10.35 6.04
C ASN A 4 -17.50 -11.35 6.97
N LYS A 5 -18.04 -12.56 7.07
CA LYS A 5 -17.38 -13.66 7.76
C LYS A 5 -16.20 -14.11 6.90
N PHE A 6 -15.02 -13.57 7.19
CA PHE A 6 -13.78 -14.15 6.73
C PHE A 6 -13.65 -15.56 7.31
N HIS A 7 -13.37 -16.56 6.48
CA HIS A 7 -13.25 -17.95 6.92
C HIS A 7 -11.85 -18.26 7.47
N SER A 8 -10.86 -17.42 7.18
CA SER A 8 -9.48 -17.51 7.67
C SER A 8 -8.76 -16.15 7.62
N GLY A 9 -7.61 -16.05 8.29
CA GLY A 9 -6.72 -14.89 8.16
C GLY A 9 -6.16 -14.71 6.74
N ILE A 10 -6.08 -15.79 5.94
CA ILE A 10 -5.71 -15.73 4.53
C ILE A 10 -6.81 -15.05 3.72
N ASP A 11 -8.08 -15.41 3.92
CA ASP A 11 -9.19 -14.77 3.20
C ASP A 11 -9.27 -13.27 3.52
N TYR A 12 -9.00 -12.91 4.78
CA TYR A 12 -8.88 -11.53 5.20
C TYR A 12 -7.78 -10.78 4.45
N SER A 13 -6.58 -11.37 4.42
CA SER A 13 -5.42 -10.79 3.75
C SER A 13 -5.65 -10.66 2.24
N LEU A 14 -6.24 -11.67 1.62
CA LEU A 14 -6.56 -11.68 0.19
C LEU A 14 -7.56 -10.58 -0.19
N ARG A 15 -8.52 -10.24 0.68
CA ARG A 15 -9.45 -9.13 0.41
C ARG A 15 -8.73 -7.79 0.18
N ILE A 16 -7.63 -7.56 0.91
CA ILE A 16 -6.79 -6.37 0.75
C ILE A 16 -5.89 -6.54 -0.47
N LEU A 17 -5.20 -7.67 -0.59
CA LEU A 17 -4.22 -7.93 -1.65
C LEU A 17 -4.81 -7.95 -3.06
N GLN A 18 -6.07 -8.37 -3.21
CA GLN A 18 -6.78 -8.45 -4.49
C GLN A 18 -7.49 -7.15 -4.86
N ASP A 19 -7.51 -6.16 -3.98
CA ASP A 19 -8.06 -4.84 -4.29
C ASP A 19 -7.10 -4.04 -5.18
N ASN A 20 -7.64 -3.25 -6.11
CA ASN A 20 -6.84 -2.52 -7.08
C ASN A 20 -5.99 -1.40 -6.45
N TRP A 21 -6.43 -0.85 -5.31
CA TRP A 21 -5.84 0.36 -4.75
C TRP A 21 -5.30 0.16 -3.34
N GLN A 22 -5.97 -0.65 -2.53
CA GLN A 22 -5.60 -0.82 -1.11
C GLN A 22 -4.15 -1.26 -0.91
N PRO A 23 -3.57 -2.21 -1.67
CA PRO A 23 -2.18 -2.59 -1.47
C PRO A 23 -1.20 -1.43 -1.70
N THR A 24 -1.49 -0.56 -2.67
CA THR A 24 -0.69 0.63 -2.96
C THR A 24 -0.83 1.68 -1.87
N LEU A 25 -2.05 1.88 -1.37
CA LEU A 25 -2.30 2.79 -0.25
C LEU A 25 -1.61 2.30 1.04
N VAL A 26 -1.68 1.00 1.32
CA VAL A 26 -0.99 0.38 2.47
C VAL A 26 0.52 0.58 2.36
N PHE A 27 1.09 0.39 1.17
CA PHE A 27 2.52 0.64 0.95
C PHE A 27 2.91 2.07 1.33
N TRP A 28 2.17 3.06 0.82
CA TRP A 28 2.49 4.47 1.05
C TRP A 28 2.21 4.95 2.47
N LEU A 29 1.14 4.50 3.10
CA LEU A 29 0.79 4.89 4.46
C LEU A 29 1.77 4.35 5.52
N GLY A 30 2.47 3.25 5.23
CA GLY A 30 3.54 2.75 6.10
C GLY A 30 4.91 3.32 5.78
N PHE A 31 5.04 4.07 4.68
CA PHE A 31 6.25 4.86 4.44
C PHE A 31 6.33 6.02 5.43
N ARG A 32 5.22 6.78 5.56
CA ARG A 32 5.01 7.80 6.58
C ARG A 32 3.54 8.23 6.60
N PRO A 33 3.09 9.01 7.61
CA PRO A 33 1.80 9.66 7.55
C PRO A 33 1.68 10.60 6.34
N LEU A 34 0.60 10.48 5.57
CA LEU A 34 0.38 11.24 4.34
C LEU A 34 -0.99 11.90 4.34
N THR A 35 -1.04 13.11 3.78
CA THR A 35 -2.30 13.81 3.54
C THR A 35 -3.07 13.23 2.34
N LEU A 36 -4.37 13.49 2.27
CA LEU A 36 -5.19 13.13 1.09
C LEU A 36 -4.60 13.67 -0.22
N ASP A 37 -4.08 14.90 -0.22
CA ASP A 37 -3.50 15.52 -1.41
C ASP A 37 -2.18 14.86 -1.83
N GLU A 38 -1.35 14.45 -0.87
CA GLU A 38 -0.13 13.68 -1.15
C GLU A 38 -0.47 12.29 -1.68
N LEU A 39 -1.42 11.58 -1.07
CA LEU A 39 -1.88 10.28 -1.53
C LEU A 39 -2.45 10.35 -2.94
N HIS A 40 -3.23 11.39 -3.26
CA HIS A 40 -3.78 11.57 -4.60
C HIS A 40 -2.67 11.85 -5.64
N GLN A 41 -1.61 12.58 -5.27
CA GLN A 41 -0.45 12.77 -6.14
C GLN A 41 0.37 11.48 -6.34
N LEU A 42 0.42 10.62 -5.32
CA LEU A 42 1.07 9.31 -5.40
C LEU A 42 0.24 8.29 -6.18
N VAL A 43 -1.09 8.39 -6.15
CA VAL A 43 -2.01 7.48 -6.84
C VAL A 43 -2.96 8.28 -7.75
N PRO A 44 -2.45 8.95 -8.81
CA PRO A 44 -3.22 9.93 -9.58
C PRO A 44 -4.37 9.34 -10.40
N LYS A 45 -4.37 8.01 -10.63
CA LYS A 45 -5.47 7.30 -11.31
C LYS A 45 -6.69 7.12 -10.38
N LEU A 46 -6.53 7.22 -9.07
CA LEU A 46 -7.61 7.07 -8.09
C LEU A 46 -8.25 8.43 -7.85
N SER A 47 -9.56 8.56 -8.14
CA SER A 47 -10.28 9.82 -7.92
C SER A 47 -10.29 10.20 -6.44
N GLY A 48 -10.47 11.49 -6.12
CA GLY A 48 -10.47 11.95 -4.73
C GLY A 48 -11.58 11.33 -3.87
N ASP A 49 -12.76 11.09 -4.46
CA ASP A 49 -13.88 10.44 -3.77
C ASP A 49 -13.63 8.94 -3.59
N ASP A 50 -13.06 8.27 -4.59
CA ASP A 50 -12.68 6.86 -4.48
C ASP A 50 -11.55 6.66 -3.48
N LEU A 51 -10.57 7.58 -3.42
CA LEU A 51 -9.50 7.56 -2.41
C LEU A 51 -10.06 7.60 -0.99
N LYS A 52 -11.02 8.49 -0.72
CA LYS A 52 -11.71 8.54 0.58
C LYS A 52 -12.47 7.25 0.86
N ALA A 53 -13.14 6.69 -0.14
CA ALA A 53 -13.85 5.43 0.00
C ALA A 53 -12.90 4.25 0.32
N GLU A 54 -11.73 4.18 -0.33
CA GLU A 54 -10.72 3.17 -0.05
C GLU A 54 -10.08 3.33 1.34
N LEU A 55 -9.79 4.57 1.78
CA LEU A 55 -9.32 4.83 3.14
C LEU A 55 -10.36 4.43 4.19
N ALA A 56 -11.64 4.70 3.95
CA ALA A 56 -12.71 4.23 4.83
C ALA A 56 -12.81 2.70 4.88
N LYS A 57 -12.59 2.00 3.76
CA LYS A 57 -12.50 0.53 3.73
C LYS A 57 -11.30 0.03 4.55
N LEU A 58 -10.11 0.62 4.37
CA LEU A 58 -8.91 0.28 5.15
C LEU A 58 -9.10 0.53 6.65
N GLN A 59 -9.82 1.59 7.02
CA GLN A 59 -10.18 1.86 8.41
C GLN A 59 -11.11 0.80 8.98
N ASN A 60 -12.13 0.38 8.23
CA ASN A 60 -13.02 -0.72 8.63
C ASN A 60 -12.27 -2.06 8.75
N LEU A 61 -11.19 -2.22 7.99
CA LEU A 61 -10.24 -3.33 8.07
C LEU A 61 -9.14 -3.11 9.13
N ARG A 62 -9.22 -2.05 9.94
CA ARG A 62 -8.24 -1.73 11.00
C ARG A 62 -6.79 -1.61 10.53
N ILE A 63 -6.57 -1.36 9.24
CA ILE A 63 -5.24 -1.25 8.62
C ILE A 63 -4.71 0.17 8.70
N ALA A 64 -5.58 1.18 8.57
CA ALA A 64 -5.19 2.58 8.56
C ALA A 64 -6.17 3.44 9.36
N ASN A 65 -5.69 4.54 9.92
CA ASN A 65 -6.52 5.51 10.64
C ASN A 65 -6.12 6.95 10.29
N PRO A 66 -7.04 7.91 10.46
CA PRO A 66 -6.68 9.32 10.51
C PRO A 66 -5.69 9.59 11.65
N VAL A 67 -4.72 10.45 11.39
CA VAL A 67 -3.78 10.94 12.42
C VAL A 67 -4.50 11.98 13.27
N LYS A 68 -4.36 11.86 14.59
CA LYS A 68 -4.95 12.83 15.53
C LYS A 68 -4.34 14.21 15.32
N ASP A 69 -5.17 15.24 15.47
CA ASP A 69 -4.75 16.65 15.46
C ASP A 69 -4.08 17.11 14.15
N THR A 70 -4.18 16.30 13.08
CA THR A 70 -3.67 16.64 11.74
C THR A 70 -4.77 16.39 10.71
N ASP A 71 -5.36 17.47 10.20
CA ASP A 71 -6.47 17.37 9.26
C ASP A 71 -6.06 16.62 7.99
N ASN A 72 -6.95 15.72 7.55
CA ASN A 72 -6.81 14.94 6.31
C ASN A 72 -5.52 14.11 6.19
N CYS A 73 -4.85 13.80 7.31
CA CYS A 73 -3.67 12.96 7.34
C CYS A 73 -3.99 11.55 7.84
N TYR A 74 -3.37 10.54 7.23
CA TYR A 74 -3.61 9.13 7.51
C TYR A 74 -2.29 8.39 7.73
N SER A 75 -2.30 7.38 8.57
CA SER A 75 -1.18 6.46 8.78
C SER A 75 -1.68 5.02 8.94
N LEU A 76 -0.78 4.05 8.82
CA LEU A 76 -1.09 2.69 9.22
C LEU A 76 -1.31 2.59 10.74
N THR A 77 -2.07 1.57 11.13
CA THR A 77 -2.05 1.03 12.49
C THR A 77 -0.81 0.15 12.67
N GLU A 78 -0.55 -0.29 13.91
CA GLU A 78 0.50 -1.29 14.19
C GLU A 78 0.26 -2.58 13.39
N ASP A 79 -0.96 -3.13 13.44
CA ASP A 79 -1.36 -4.30 12.63
C ASP A 79 -1.23 -4.04 11.11
N GLY A 80 -1.50 -2.80 10.68
CA GLY A 80 -1.35 -2.38 9.29
C GLY A 80 0.10 -2.38 8.83
N ASP A 81 1.02 -1.95 9.70
CA ASP A 81 2.46 -1.96 9.41
C ASP A 81 3.01 -3.38 9.32
N ASP A 82 2.61 -4.27 10.26
CA ASP A 82 2.92 -5.69 10.18
C ASP A 82 2.44 -6.31 8.86
N PHE A 83 1.20 -5.98 8.46
CA PHE A 83 0.65 -6.44 7.19
C PHE A 83 1.42 -5.88 5.97
N ARG A 84 1.87 -4.62 6.02
CA ARG A 84 2.69 -4.02 4.96
C ARG A 84 3.99 -4.80 4.75
N GLN A 85 4.67 -5.19 5.82
CA GLN A 85 5.91 -5.96 5.74
C GLN A 85 5.69 -7.34 5.08
N LEU A 86 4.59 -8.03 5.44
CA LEU A 86 4.19 -9.27 4.80
C LEU A 86 3.87 -9.07 3.31
N MET A 87 3.15 -8.01 2.97
CA MET A 87 2.80 -7.67 1.60
C MET A 87 4.03 -7.38 0.74
N ILE A 88 5.01 -6.62 1.23
CA ILE A 88 6.27 -6.34 0.54
C ILE A 88 7.05 -7.64 0.31
N SER A 89 7.16 -8.47 1.34
CA SER A 89 7.86 -9.76 1.26
C SER A 89 7.21 -10.70 0.22
N LEU A 90 5.88 -10.80 0.24
CA LEU A 90 5.11 -11.61 -0.71
C LEU A 90 5.31 -11.12 -2.15
N ARG A 91 5.34 -9.81 -2.37
CA ARG A 91 5.53 -9.20 -3.70
C ARG A 91 6.92 -9.44 -4.24
N ILE A 92 7.95 -9.23 -3.41
CA ILE A 92 9.34 -9.50 -3.76
C ILE A 92 9.50 -10.97 -4.15
N TRP A 93 8.99 -11.89 -3.32
CA TRP A 93 9.03 -13.32 -3.60
C TRP A 93 8.27 -13.67 -4.89
N GLY A 94 7.03 -13.20 -5.04
CA GLY A 94 6.19 -13.49 -6.20
C GLY A 94 6.81 -13.02 -7.51
N LYS A 95 7.38 -11.79 -7.52
CA LYS A 95 8.06 -11.25 -8.70
C LYS A 95 9.30 -12.06 -9.09
N GLN A 96 10.01 -12.63 -8.12
CA GLN A 96 11.13 -13.54 -8.41
C GLN A 96 10.64 -14.82 -9.08
N GLN A 97 9.59 -15.45 -8.54
CA GLN A 97 9.06 -16.71 -9.10
C GLN A 97 8.48 -16.52 -10.50
N MET A 98 7.99 -15.31 -10.84
CA MET A 98 7.53 -14.98 -12.19
C MET A 98 8.68 -14.78 -13.20
N ASN A 99 9.93 -14.62 -12.75
CA ASN A 99 11.07 -14.53 -13.64
C ASN A 99 11.72 -15.92 -13.76
N ASP A 100 11.76 -16.48 -14.96
CA ASP A 100 12.38 -17.80 -15.24
C ASP A 100 13.92 -17.78 -15.24
N ASP A 101 14.55 -16.71 -14.74
CA ASP A 101 16.01 -16.56 -14.70
C ASP A 101 16.54 -16.93 -13.30
N GLU A 102 17.02 -18.18 -13.18
CA GLU A 102 17.60 -18.74 -11.94
C GLU A 102 18.78 -17.91 -11.38
N ASN A 103 19.39 -17.03 -12.18
CA ASN A 103 20.54 -16.22 -11.78
C ASN A 103 20.18 -14.77 -11.40
N LYS A 104 18.91 -14.38 -11.53
CA LYS A 104 18.50 -12.99 -11.28
C LYS A 104 18.42 -12.71 -9.79
N VAL A 105 19.39 -11.96 -9.29
CA VAL A 105 19.39 -11.48 -7.90
C VAL A 105 18.24 -10.51 -7.70
N SER A 106 17.48 -10.74 -6.65
CA SER A 106 16.37 -9.89 -6.24
C SER A 106 16.86 -8.47 -5.98
N PRO A 107 16.23 -7.45 -6.58
CA PRO A 107 16.56 -6.09 -6.22
C PRO A 107 16.19 -5.86 -4.75
N LEU A 108 17.12 -5.28 -4.01
CA LEU A 108 16.83 -4.73 -2.70
C LEU A 108 15.87 -3.56 -2.89
N ILE A 109 14.65 -3.68 -2.35
CA ILE A 109 13.74 -2.55 -2.24
C ILE A 109 14.33 -1.63 -1.17
N VAL A 110 15.07 -0.62 -1.62
CA VAL A 110 15.55 0.46 -0.75
C VAL A 110 14.49 1.55 -0.82
N GLU A 111 13.77 1.72 0.29
CA GLU A 111 12.82 2.81 0.43
C GLU A 111 13.57 4.15 0.54
N PRO A 112 13.01 5.26 0.04
CA PRO A 112 13.57 6.59 0.29
C PRO A 112 13.67 6.89 1.80
N GLU A 113 14.46 7.90 2.17
CA GLU A 113 14.49 8.38 3.55
C GLU A 113 13.11 8.92 3.96
N ALA A 114 12.71 8.78 5.23
CA ALA A 114 11.37 9.16 5.69
C ALA A 114 11.02 10.64 5.44
N ASP A 115 12.04 11.51 5.39
CA ASP A 115 11.92 12.95 5.11
C ASP A 115 12.00 13.30 3.61
N ALA A 116 12.08 12.29 2.73
CA ALA A 116 12.14 12.48 1.29
C ALA A 116 10.98 13.36 0.78
N LYS A 117 11.28 14.17 -0.22
CA LYS A 117 10.29 15.08 -0.82
C LYS A 117 9.26 14.29 -1.60
N LEU A 118 8.03 14.80 -1.67
CA LEU A 118 6.97 14.17 -2.46
C LEU A 118 7.37 13.91 -3.92
N SER A 119 8.16 14.82 -4.52
CA SER A 119 8.68 14.64 -5.88
C SER A 119 9.63 13.46 -6.04
N GLU A 120 10.32 13.05 -4.96
CA GLU A 120 11.16 11.86 -4.92
C GLU A 120 10.31 10.60 -4.78
N LEU A 121 9.27 10.64 -3.95
CA LEU A 121 8.29 9.55 -3.81
C LEU A 121 7.55 9.28 -5.14
N ILE A 122 7.16 10.33 -5.85
CA ILE A 122 6.55 10.22 -7.19
C ILE A 122 7.52 9.61 -8.22
N LYS A 123 8.82 9.87 -8.11
CA LYS A 123 9.82 9.19 -8.95
C LYS A 123 9.94 7.72 -8.57
N TYR A 124 9.94 7.43 -7.27
CA TYR A 124 10.02 6.07 -6.73
C TYR A 124 8.84 5.18 -7.15
N ASN A 125 7.66 5.77 -7.35
CA ASN A 125 6.50 5.09 -7.97
C ASN A 125 6.85 4.36 -9.28
N LYS A 126 7.81 4.86 -10.08
CA LYS A 126 8.25 4.17 -11.30
C LYS A 126 8.93 2.82 -11.01
N PHE A 127 9.73 2.76 -9.93
CA PHE A 127 10.34 1.53 -9.45
C PHE A 127 9.27 0.59 -8.88
N LEU A 128 8.34 1.12 -8.08
CA LEU A 128 7.28 0.33 -7.48
C LEU A 128 6.37 -0.36 -8.49
N ARG A 129 6.15 0.22 -9.69
CA ARG A 129 5.36 -0.42 -10.75
C ARG A 129 5.82 -1.82 -11.13
N GLU A 130 7.10 -2.14 -10.94
CA GLU A 130 7.61 -3.48 -11.23
C GLU A 130 7.17 -4.53 -10.19
N TYR A 131 6.75 -4.10 -9.00
CA TYR A 131 6.44 -4.92 -7.82
C TYR A 131 5.01 -4.72 -7.26
N ILE A 132 4.36 -3.63 -7.66
CA ILE A 132 3.05 -3.20 -7.22
C ILE A 132 2.19 -3.04 -8.47
N ASN A 133 1.06 -3.77 -8.52
CA ASN A 133 0.06 -3.63 -9.58
C ASN A 133 -0.43 -2.17 -9.62
N TYR A 134 0.18 -1.38 -10.49
CA TYR A 134 -0.52 -0.31 -11.17
C TYR A 134 -0.94 -0.92 -12.49
N ASP A 135 -2.24 -1.03 -12.73
CA ASP A 135 -2.73 -1.27 -14.09
C ASP A 135 -2.03 -0.29 -15.04
N GLU A 136 -1.56 -0.82 -16.17
CA GLU A 136 -0.95 -0.09 -17.28
C GLU A 136 -1.81 1.11 -17.70
#